data_AF-A0A7V2T822-F1
#
_entry.id   AF-A0A7V2T822-F1
#
_cell.length_a   1.000
_cell.length_b   1.000
_cell.length_c   1.000
_cell.angle_alpha   90.00
_cell.angle_beta   90.00
_cell.angle_gamma   90.00
#
_symmetry.space_group_name_H-M   'P 1'
#
loop_
_entity.id
_entity.type
_entity.pdbx_description
1 polymer ?
#
loop_
_entity_poly.entity_id
_entity_poly.type
_entity_poly.pdbx_seq_one_letter_code
_entity_poly.pdbx_strand_id
1 'polypeptide(L)'
;MHFGFAELDGRQRYKLLTALVVPRPIALVTTVDPAGVVNAAPYSFFNTFGQEPALVVLGIDRRDPTTSKDTGRNIDGTGEFVVNLV
;
A
#
# COMPACT_ATOMS: atom_id res chain seq x y z
N MET A 1 -15.43 -13.77 20.86
CA MET A 1 -13.96 -13.77 21.01
C MET A 1 -13.50 -12.33 21.18
N HIS A 2 -12.53 -12.09 22.06
CA HIS A 2 -11.88 -10.79 22.23
C HIS A 2 -10.40 -10.95 21.86
N PHE A 3 -9.86 -10.06 21.03
CA PHE A 3 -8.46 -10.09 20.60
C PHE A 3 -7.75 -8.83 21.11
N GLY A 4 -6.82 -8.99 22.05
CA GLY A 4 -5.96 -7.90 22.49
C GLY A 4 -4.88 -7.61 21.44
N PHE A 5 -5.02 -6.55 20.65
CA PHE A 5 -4.08 -6.25 19.54
C PHE A 5 -2.63 -5.98 20.00
N ALA A 6 -2.43 -5.57 21.25
CA ALA A 6 -1.11 -5.40 21.85
C ALA A 6 -0.40 -6.74 22.11
N GLU A 7 -1.15 -7.83 22.23
CA GLU A 7 -0.63 -9.18 22.50
C GLU A 7 -0.33 -9.96 21.21
N LEU A 8 -0.74 -9.41 20.05
CA LEU A 8 -0.56 -10.05 18.75
C LEU A 8 0.73 -9.61 18.07
N ASP A 9 1.45 -10.58 17.49
CA ASP A 9 2.56 -10.28 16.61
C ASP A 9 2.10 -9.60 15.29
N GLY A 10 3.04 -9.10 14.49
CA GLY A 10 2.70 -8.43 13.24
C GLY A 10 1.96 -9.33 12.24
N ARG A 11 2.28 -10.63 12.19
CA ARG A 11 1.68 -11.59 11.26
C ARG A 11 0.25 -11.92 11.67
N GLN A 12 -0.02 -12.05 12.96
CA GLN A 12 -1.34 -12.28 13.52
C GLN A 12 -2.26 -11.08 13.27
N ARG A 13 -1.76 -9.86 13.53
CA ARG A 13 -2.50 -8.62 13.20
C ARG A 13 -2.80 -8.52 11.71
N TYR A 14 -1.81 -8.77 10.85
CA TYR A 14 -1.99 -8.77 9.40
C TYR A 14 -3.08 -9.76 8.96
N LYS A 15 -3.02 -11.02 9.43
CA LYS A 15 -4.02 -12.05 9.09
C LYS A 15 -5.42 -11.65 9.55
N LEU A 16 -5.56 -11.12 10.77
CA LEU A 16 -6.85 -10.72 11.30
C LEU A 16 -7.44 -9.55 10.50
N LEU A 17 -6.65 -8.50 10.24
CA LEU A 17 -7.11 -7.34 9.47
C LEU A 17 -7.48 -7.71 8.03
N THR A 18 -6.65 -8.50 7.35
CA THR A 18 -6.89 -8.90 5.96
C THR A 18 -8.04 -9.89 5.79
N ALA A 19 -8.42 -10.61 6.84
CA ALA A 19 -9.60 -11.48 6.85
C ALA A 19 -10.90 -10.72 7.16
N LEU A 20 -10.83 -9.66 7.97
CA LEU A 20 -12.01 -8.90 8.41
C LEU A 20 -12.39 -7.75 7.48
N VAL A 21 -11.40 -7.05 6.92
CA VAL A 21 -11.63 -5.91 6.02
C VAL A 21 -11.65 -6.42 4.59
N VAL A 22 -12.84 -6.80 4.13
CA VAL A 22 -13.12 -7.36 2.80
C VAL A 22 -14.51 -6.92 2.29
N PRO A 23 -14.74 -6.85 0.96
CA PRO A 23 -13.73 -6.93 -0.11
C PRO A 23 -12.81 -5.70 -0.10
N ARG A 24 -11.60 -5.83 -0.65
CA ARG A 24 -10.66 -4.71 -0.79
C ARG A 24 -10.45 -4.37 -2.25
N PRO A 25 -10.64 -3.10 -2.67
CA PRO A 25 -10.27 -2.71 -4.02
C PRO A 25 -8.77 -2.87 -4.22
N ILE A 26 -8.37 -3.24 -5.44
CA ILE A 26 -6.96 -3.43 -5.79
C ILE A 26 -6.52 -2.23 -6.61
N ALA A 27 -5.49 -1.55 -6.13
CA ALA A 27 -4.73 -0.58 -6.91
C ALA A 27 -3.53 -1.29 -7.52
N LEU A 28 -3.50 -1.45 -8.84
CA LEU A 28 -2.26 -1.75 -9.56
C LEU A 28 -1.50 -0.44 -9.77
N VAL A 29 -0.47 -0.23 -8.96
CA VAL A 29 0.28 1.02 -8.94
C VAL A 29 1.48 0.91 -9.87
N THR A 30 1.55 1.80 -10.84
CA THR A 30 2.71 1.95 -11.73
C THR A 30 3.53 3.16 -11.35
N THR A 31 4.85 2.98 -11.27
CA THR A 31 5.83 4.02 -10.96
C THR A 31 7.00 3.94 -11.93
N VAL A 32 7.77 5.02 -12.01
CA VAL A 32 9.02 5.08 -12.76
C VAL A 32 10.11 5.54 -11.80
N ASP A 33 11.28 4.90 -11.83
CA ASP A 33 12.43 5.34 -11.03
C ASP A 33 13.16 6.52 -11.70
N PRO A 34 14.13 7.18 -11.02
CA PRO A 34 14.88 8.28 -11.62
C PRO A 34 15.70 7.91 -12.87
N ALA A 35 15.94 6.63 -13.12
CA ALA A 35 16.63 6.12 -14.31
C ALA A 35 15.67 5.78 -15.46
N GLY A 36 14.37 5.98 -15.29
CA GLY A 36 13.35 5.69 -16.30
C GLY A 36 12.84 4.24 -16.30
N VAL A 37 13.19 3.42 -15.31
CA VAL A 37 12.75 2.03 -15.24
C VAL A 37 11.33 1.97 -14.66
N VAL A 38 10.44 1.30 -15.39
CA VAL A 38 9.04 1.12 -14.99
C VAL A 38 8.91 -0.01 -13.97
N ASN A 39 8.13 0.24 -12.92
CA ASN A 39 7.71 -0.74 -11.91
C ASN A 39 6.18 -0.79 -11.83
N ALA A 40 5.61 -1.97 -11.57
CA ALA A 40 4.18 -2.18 -11.40
C ALA A 40 3.92 -3.18 -10.27
N ALA A 41 3.11 -2.82 -9.28
CA ALA A 41 2.79 -3.70 -8.15
C ALA A 41 1.34 -3.51 -7.65
N PRO A 42 0.63 -4.60 -7.28
CA PRO A 42 -0.73 -4.53 -6.75
C PRO A 42 -0.75 -4.25 -5.25
N TYR A 43 -1.68 -3.40 -4.80
CA TYR A 43 -1.91 -3.04 -3.41
C TYR A 43 -3.40 -3.15 -3.07
N SER A 44 -3.73 -3.92 -2.03
CA SER A 44 -5.11 -4.01 -1.50
C SER A 44 -5.33 -3.19 -0.23
N PHE A 45 -4.28 -2.56 0.32
CA PHE A 45 -4.42 -1.52 1.35
C PHE A 45 -4.61 -0.18 0.65
N PHE A 46 -5.74 -0.05 -0.06
CA PHE A 46 -6.06 1.08 -0.92
C PHE A 46 -7.48 1.55 -0.64
N ASN A 47 -7.69 2.87 -0.60
CA ASN A 47 -9.04 3.47 -0.57
C ASN A 47 -9.03 4.95 -1.01
N THR A 48 -10.19 5.48 -1.34
CA THR A 48 -10.42 6.93 -1.44
C THR A 48 -10.43 7.57 -0.05
N PHE A 49 -9.90 8.78 0.07
CA PHE A 49 -9.77 9.48 1.36
C PHE A 49 -10.41 10.87 1.36
N GLY A 50 -10.51 11.54 0.21
CA GLY A 50 -11.10 12.86 0.08
C GLY A 50 -11.53 13.17 -1.35
N GLN A 51 -12.43 14.14 -1.51
CA GLN A 51 -12.94 14.58 -2.82
C GLN A 51 -12.51 16.01 -3.19
N GLU A 52 -12.23 16.87 -2.21
CA GLU A 52 -11.74 18.25 -2.41
C GLU A 52 -10.64 18.55 -1.38
N PRO A 53 -9.35 18.37 -1.72
CA PRO A 53 -8.87 17.80 -2.98
C PRO A 53 -9.19 16.29 -3.11
N ALA A 54 -9.15 15.77 -4.34
CA ALA A 54 -9.29 14.34 -4.61
C ALA A 54 -8.07 13.60 -4.04
N LEU A 55 -8.29 12.76 -3.04
CA LEU A 55 -7.23 12.06 -2.32
C LEU A 55 -7.50 10.56 -2.26
N VAL A 56 -6.43 9.79 -2.39
CA VAL A 56 -6.39 8.35 -2.16
C VAL A 56 -5.28 8.02 -1.17
N VAL A 57 -5.38 6.85 -0.53
CA VAL A 57 -4.34 6.34 0.35
C VAL A 57 -3.85 4.97 -0.12
N LEU A 58 -2.53 4.77 -0.08
CA LEU A 58 -1.87 3.50 -0.37
C LEU A 58 -1.05 3.07 0.84
N GLY A 59 -1.38 1.91 1.42
CA GLY A 59 -0.57 1.24 2.43
C GLY A 59 0.58 0.50 1.77
N ILE A 60 1.74 1.15 1.67
CA ILE A 60 2.96 0.57 1.11
C ILE A 60 3.86 0.08 2.24
N ASP A 61 3.82 -1.22 2.52
CA ASP A 61 4.74 -1.84 3.48
C ASP A 61 6.20 -1.78 2.99
N ARG A 62 7.12 -1.73 3.95
CA ARG A 62 8.57 -1.88 3.72
C ARG A 62 8.91 -3.36 3.58
N ARG A 63 10.00 -3.67 2.86
CA ARG A 63 10.51 -5.05 2.74
C ARG A 63 11.15 -5.52 4.05
N ASP A 64 11.84 -4.61 4.70
CA ASP A 64 12.46 -4.75 6.02
C ASP A 64 12.53 -3.34 6.67
N PRO A 65 12.97 -3.20 7.94
CA PRO A 65 13.01 -1.91 8.63
C PRO A 65 13.78 -0.80 7.91
N THR A 66 14.73 -1.17 7.05
CA THR A 66 15.60 -0.24 6.32
C THR A 66 15.17 -0.07 4.87
N THR A 67 14.59 -1.09 4.24
CA THR A 67 14.36 -1.12 2.79
C THR A 67 12.90 -0.87 2.41
N SER A 68 12.64 0.27 1.75
CA SER A 68 11.35 0.52 1.09
C SER A 68 11.20 -0.31 -0.18
N LYS A 69 9.96 -0.73 -0.49
CA LYS A 69 9.61 -1.32 -1.80
C LYS A 69 9.87 -0.31 -2.92
N ASP A 70 10.10 -0.81 -4.14
CA ASP A 70 10.43 0.04 -5.29
C ASP A 70 9.31 1.05 -5.60
N THR A 71 8.04 0.69 -5.45
CA THR A 71 6.92 1.65 -5.55
C THR A 71 7.06 2.83 -4.60
N GLY A 72 7.34 2.58 -3.31
CA GLY A 72 7.52 3.65 -2.32
C GLY A 72 8.77 4.48 -2.61
N ARG A 73 9.89 3.82 -2.92
CA ARG A 73 11.15 4.50 -3.27
C ARG A 73 11.00 5.39 -4.52
N ASN A 74 10.28 4.91 -5.53
CA ASN A 74 10.05 5.66 -6.76
C ASN A 74 9.14 6.87 -6.48
N ILE A 75 8.05 6.70 -5.72
CA ILE A 75 7.16 7.80 -5.32
C ILE A 75 7.94 8.86 -4.51
N ASP A 76 8.78 8.45 -3.56
CA ASP A 76 9.62 9.38 -2.79
C ASP A 76 10.61 10.14 -3.69
N GLY A 77 11.12 9.49 -4.74
CA GLY A 77 12.12 10.06 -5.65
C GLY A 77 11.55 10.93 -6.78
N THR A 78 10.35 10.63 -7.27
CA THR A 78 9.75 11.30 -8.44
C THR A 78 8.50 12.12 -8.10
N GLY A 79 7.83 11.83 -6.98
CA GLY A 79 6.56 12.45 -6.60
C GLY A 79 5.35 11.99 -7.42
N GLU A 80 5.53 11.02 -8.33
CA GLU A 80 4.52 10.66 -9.32
C GLU A 80 4.24 9.15 -9.36
N PHE A 81 2.98 8.80 -9.55
CA PHE A 81 2.52 7.43 -9.78
C PHE A 81 1.13 7.42 -10.44
N VAL A 82 0.73 6.26 -10.95
CA VAL A 82 -0.62 6.04 -11.49
C VAL A 82 -1.27 4.86 -10.78
N VAL A 83 -2.55 5.02 -10.43
CA VAL A 83 -3.41 3.95 -9.91
C VAL A 83 -4.26 3.39 -11.05
N ASN A 84 -4.06 2.12 -11.38
CA ASN A 84 -4.90 1.38 -12.31
C ASN A 84 -5.88 0.52 -11.49
N LEU A 85 -7.18 0.71 -11.70
CA LEU A 85 -8.23 -0.06 -11.01
C LEU A 85 -8.38 -1.45 -11.64
N VAL A 86 -8.58 -2.46 -10.81
CA VAL A 86 -8.76 -3.88 -11.19
C VAL A 86 -10.01 -4.44 -10.55
#